data_AF-A0A0S4QK90-F1
#
_entry.id   AF-A0A0S4QK90-F1
#
_cell.length_a   1.000
_cell.length_b   1.000
_cell.length_c   1.000
_cell.angle_alpha   90.00
_cell.angle_beta   90.00
_cell.angle_gamma   90.00
#
_symmetry.space_group_name_H-M   'P 1'
#
loop_
_entity.id
_entity.type
_entity.pdbx_description
1 polymer ?
#
loop_
_entity_poly.entity_id
_entity_poly.type
_entity_poly.pdbx_seq_one_letter_code
_entity_poly.pdbx_strand_id
1 'polypeptide(L)'
;MVGTAMRLTENDARAIVELAELAPSIHNTQPWRWRLDAAGLHLFADPARLLQVADPEGRQLLISCGASLAFARLAARSRGLLVDAVLGPFADDETGVPAAAQPLVALTVSGRRPASPAEADLVAAMARRHTDRRPFLAGDRGRLTPDDLSALRHAAEAESAWAWFVDDTDSRIETSVLLSRADWHEAHDPAYAAELRQWRHEPSVAADGIPSSAVPDVAGERQSEFVLRDFGVDGGNDTAGATGAAGATGGGTEAAAPGEGPVERPTVLVVGTDSDRPVDWLIAGGATGRVMLTATARGLAASPLGQVIDLTASRAQLGAVIGATGHAQMMLRLGRPDPALPPLPGTPRRGVDEILRIG
;
A
#
# COMPACT_ATOMS: atom_id res chain seq x y z
N MET A 1 36.37 9.19 -24.97
CA MET A 1 36.01 10.20 -23.95
C MET A 1 35.11 9.52 -22.95
N VAL A 2 35.64 9.16 -21.78
CA VAL A 2 34.85 8.64 -20.67
C VAL A 2 33.98 9.79 -20.20
N GLY A 3 32.69 9.75 -20.53
CA GLY A 3 31.75 10.80 -20.12
C GLY A 3 31.77 10.93 -18.61
N THR A 4 31.89 12.16 -18.12
CA THR A 4 31.76 12.46 -16.69
C THR A 4 30.45 11.84 -16.22
N ALA A 5 30.53 10.76 -15.43
CA ALA A 5 29.35 10.08 -14.91
C ALA A 5 28.49 11.15 -14.22
N MET A 6 27.26 11.32 -14.70
CA MET A 6 26.34 12.28 -14.10
C MET A 6 26.05 11.78 -12.69
N ARG A 7 26.46 12.53 -11.68
CA ARG A 7 26.23 12.17 -10.28
C ARG A 7 24.97 12.84 -9.76
N LEU A 8 24.26 12.15 -8.88
CA LEU A 8 23.22 12.77 -8.08
C LEU A 8 23.87 13.79 -7.15
N THR A 9 23.34 15.00 -7.13
CA THR A 9 23.71 15.99 -6.11
C THR A 9 22.98 15.67 -4.81
N GLU A 10 23.47 16.19 -3.68
CA GLU A 10 22.73 16.12 -2.41
C GLU A 10 21.31 16.70 -2.55
N ASN A 11 21.17 17.83 -3.25
CA ASN A 11 19.87 18.47 -3.47
C ASN A 11 18.93 17.59 -4.30
N ASP A 12 19.45 16.88 -5.32
CA ASP A 12 18.64 15.93 -6.07
C ASP A 12 18.22 14.74 -5.21
N ALA A 13 19.13 14.20 -4.39
CA ALA A 13 18.83 13.08 -3.50
C ALA A 13 17.79 13.45 -2.45
N ARG A 14 17.90 14.62 -1.81
CA ARG A 14 16.91 15.13 -0.85
C ARG A 14 15.53 15.25 -1.48
N ALA A 15 15.42 15.93 -2.62
CA ALA A 15 14.15 16.10 -3.33
C ALA A 15 13.54 14.76 -3.78
N ILE A 16 14.36 13.78 -4.16
CA ILE A 16 13.90 12.43 -4.50
C ILE A 16 13.32 11.73 -3.28
N VAL A 17 14.04 11.77 -2.15
CA VAL A 17 13.65 11.05 -0.92
C VAL A 17 12.42 11.67 -0.26
N GLU A 18 12.28 13.00 -0.26
CA GLU A 18 11.09 13.73 0.23
C GLU A 18 9.80 13.33 -0.48
N LEU A 19 9.87 12.92 -1.75
CA LEU A 19 8.72 12.36 -2.46
C LEU A 19 8.60 10.85 -2.25
N ALA A 20 9.73 10.14 -2.15
CA ALA A 20 9.77 8.70 -1.92
C ALA A 20 9.17 8.28 -0.57
N GLU A 21 9.26 9.12 0.46
CA GLU A 21 8.69 8.86 1.79
C GLU A 21 7.14 8.87 1.78
N LEU A 22 6.49 9.53 0.81
CA LEU A 22 5.03 9.56 0.69
C LEU A 22 4.42 8.19 0.33
N ALA A 23 5.26 7.24 -0.08
CA ALA A 23 4.87 5.87 -0.38
C ALA A 23 4.08 5.22 0.78
N PRO A 24 3.10 4.36 0.46
CA PRO A 24 2.43 3.56 1.49
C PRO A 24 3.38 2.50 2.07
N SER A 25 3.16 2.15 3.33
CA SER A 25 3.83 1.01 3.99
C SER A 25 2.86 0.31 4.92
N ILE A 26 3.11 -0.97 5.22
CA ILE A 26 2.33 -1.73 6.21
C ILE A 26 2.31 -0.96 7.53
N HIS A 27 1.12 -0.73 8.06
CA HIS A 27 0.88 0.07 9.28
C HIS A 27 1.61 1.43 9.32
N ASN A 28 1.94 2.01 8.16
CA ASN A 28 2.75 3.22 8.06
C ASN A 28 4.12 3.12 8.80
N THR A 29 4.68 1.92 8.86
CA THR A 29 5.98 1.62 9.50
C THR A 29 7.16 2.32 8.85
N GLN A 30 7.07 2.66 7.56
CA GLN A 30 8.10 3.35 6.77
C GLN A 30 9.49 2.69 6.91
N PRO A 31 9.63 1.40 6.56
CA PRO A 31 10.77 0.58 6.95
C PRO A 31 11.95 0.70 5.97
N TRP A 32 12.22 1.90 5.49
CA TRP A 32 13.27 2.19 4.52
C TRP A 32 14.29 3.18 5.06
N ARG A 33 15.52 3.04 4.59
CA ARG A 33 16.62 4.01 4.77
C ARG A 33 17.29 4.25 3.43
N TRP A 34 17.69 5.49 3.20
CA TRP A 34 18.36 5.93 2.01
C TRP A 34 19.79 6.37 2.34
N ARG A 35 20.72 6.12 1.43
CA ARG A 35 22.09 6.64 1.53
C ARG A 35 22.55 7.18 0.18
N LEU A 36 23.00 8.43 0.15
CA LEU A 36 23.74 8.98 -0.98
C LEU A 36 25.24 8.78 -0.74
N ASP A 37 25.94 8.24 -1.74
CA ASP A 37 27.41 8.22 -1.78
C ASP A 37 27.94 8.55 -3.19
N ALA A 38 29.24 8.38 -3.40
CA ALA A 38 29.87 8.67 -4.69
C ALA A 38 29.39 7.79 -5.85
N ALA A 39 28.80 6.63 -5.58
CA ALA A 39 28.28 5.71 -6.59
C ALA A 39 26.82 6.02 -6.96
N GLY A 40 26.01 6.48 -6.01
CA GLY A 40 24.62 6.81 -6.27
C GLY A 40 23.76 6.92 -5.02
N LEU A 41 22.45 6.80 -5.22
CA LEU A 41 21.46 6.79 -4.15
C LEU A 41 21.01 5.35 -3.90
N HIS A 42 21.19 4.87 -2.68
CA HIS A 42 20.96 3.48 -2.31
C HIS A 42 19.79 3.35 -1.35
N LEU A 43 18.91 2.37 -1.59
CA LEU A 43 17.80 2.01 -0.71
C LEU A 43 18.17 0.80 0.14
N PHE A 44 17.88 0.86 1.43
CA PHE A 44 18.06 -0.22 2.40
C PHE A 44 16.76 -0.51 3.13
N ALA A 45 16.57 -1.77 3.51
CA ALA A 45 15.61 -2.13 4.54
C ALA A 45 16.01 -1.54 5.90
N ASP A 46 15.02 -1.26 6.75
CA ASP A 46 15.22 -0.97 8.17
C ASP A 46 14.62 -2.10 9.03
N PRO A 47 15.41 -3.12 9.41
CA PRO A 47 14.90 -4.25 10.18
C PRO A 47 14.38 -3.87 11.58
N ALA A 48 14.75 -2.70 12.10
CA ALA A 48 14.21 -2.21 13.38
C ALA A 48 12.71 -1.87 13.29
N ARG A 49 12.16 -1.78 12.07
CA ARG A 49 10.76 -1.48 11.78
C ARG A 49 9.99 -2.71 11.26
N LEU A 50 10.58 -3.90 11.37
CA LEU A 50 9.95 -5.17 11.03
C LEU A 50 8.86 -5.53 12.05
N LEU A 51 7.65 -5.82 11.55
CA LEU A 51 6.55 -6.34 12.34
C LEU A 51 6.80 -7.82 12.64
N GLN A 52 7.04 -8.15 13.90
CA GLN A 52 7.40 -9.50 14.33
C GLN A 52 6.22 -10.48 14.25
N VAL A 53 5.00 -10.00 14.41
CA VAL A 53 3.79 -10.85 14.40
C VAL A 53 3.10 -10.80 13.05
N ALA A 54 2.84 -9.61 12.51
CA ALA A 54 2.11 -9.42 11.26
C ALA A 54 2.96 -9.70 10.00
N ASP A 55 4.29 -9.56 10.09
CA ASP A 55 5.20 -9.75 8.95
C ASP A 55 6.52 -10.44 9.35
N PRO A 56 6.47 -11.65 9.96
CA PRO A 56 7.66 -12.31 10.50
C PRO A 56 8.73 -12.61 9.44
N GLU A 57 8.32 -12.78 8.17
CA GLU A 57 9.21 -13.02 7.03
C GLU A 57 9.75 -11.72 6.42
N GLY A 58 9.17 -10.55 6.76
CA GLY A 58 9.57 -9.25 6.21
C GLY A 58 9.16 -9.01 4.76
N ARG A 59 8.13 -9.71 4.29
CA ARG A 59 7.58 -9.55 2.95
C ARG A 59 6.91 -8.19 2.81
N GLN A 60 6.07 -7.81 3.77
CA GLN A 60 5.38 -6.52 3.75
C GLN A 60 6.36 -5.36 3.95
N LEU A 61 7.44 -5.59 4.69
CA LEU A 61 8.58 -4.68 4.76
C LEU A 61 9.18 -4.43 3.38
N LEU A 62 9.51 -5.48 2.63
CA LEU A 62 10.12 -5.35 1.30
C LEU A 62 9.15 -4.79 0.26
N ILE A 63 7.87 -5.17 0.30
CA ILE A 63 6.81 -4.54 -0.49
C ILE A 63 6.73 -3.03 -0.18
N SER A 64 6.84 -2.65 1.09
CA SER A 64 6.86 -1.24 1.49
C SER A 64 8.09 -0.51 0.91
N CYS A 65 9.28 -1.11 0.99
CA CYS A 65 10.49 -0.57 0.35
C CYS A 65 10.33 -0.43 -1.17
N GLY A 66 9.69 -1.41 -1.82
CA GLY A 66 9.43 -1.38 -3.25
C GLY A 66 8.53 -0.23 -3.67
N ALA A 67 7.50 0.06 -2.86
CA ALA A 67 6.65 1.21 -3.10
C ALA A 67 7.45 2.52 -3.00
N SER A 68 8.33 2.65 -2.01
CA SER A 68 9.23 3.81 -1.88
C SER A 68 10.19 3.92 -3.07
N LEU A 69 10.72 2.81 -3.58
CA LEU A 69 11.54 2.77 -4.79
C LEU A 69 10.80 3.31 -6.02
N ALA A 70 9.57 2.86 -6.27
CA ALA A 70 8.77 3.34 -7.40
C ALA A 70 8.50 4.85 -7.30
N PHE A 71 8.23 5.34 -6.08
CA PHE A 71 8.08 6.77 -5.84
C PHE A 71 9.39 7.52 -6.08
N ALA A 72 10.54 7.01 -5.61
CA ALA A 72 11.85 7.61 -5.85
C ALA A 72 12.19 7.71 -7.36
N ARG A 73 11.92 6.65 -8.13
CA ARG A 73 12.13 6.64 -9.59
C ARG A 73 11.27 7.70 -10.29
N LEU A 74 10.01 7.85 -9.88
CA LEU A 74 9.13 8.91 -10.39
C LEU A 74 9.55 10.31 -9.91
N ALA A 75 9.96 10.46 -8.66
CA ALA A 75 10.46 11.72 -8.10
C ALA A 75 11.70 12.22 -8.86
N ALA A 76 12.60 11.32 -9.25
CA ALA A 76 13.73 11.66 -10.12
C ALA A 76 13.28 12.25 -11.47
N ARG A 77 12.14 11.80 -12.01
CA ARG A 77 11.56 12.38 -13.25
C ARG A 77 11.13 13.83 -13.07
N SER A 78 10.63 14.22 -11.90
CA SER A 78 10.31 15.62 -11.59
C SER A 78 11.54 16.55 -11.64
N ARG A 79 12.73 15.96 -11.45
CA ARG A 79 14.04 16.63 -11.57
C ARG A 79 14.63 16.55 -12.98
N GLY A 80 13.90 15.98 -13.93
CA GLY A 80 14.36 15.73 -15.30
C GLY A 80 15.43 14.64 -15.40
N LEU A 81 15.62 13.82 -14.37
CA LEU A 81 16.65 12.79 -14.29
C LEU A 81 16.11 11.43 -14.74
N LEU A 82 16.89 10.72 -15.54
CA LEU A 82 16.69 9.29 -15.79
C LEU A 82 17.60 8.53 -14.83
N VAL A 83 17.03 7.55 -14.14
CA VAL A 83 17.74 6.71 -13.18
C VAL A 83 17.58 5.26 -13.56
N ASP A 84 18.70 4.55 -13.58
CA ASP A 84 18.72 3.10 -13.65
C ASP A 84 18.69 2.57 -12.21
N ALA A 85 17.93 1.50 -12.00
CA ALA A 85 17.81 0.84 -10.70
C ALA A 85 18.38 -0.57 -10.81
N VAL A 86 19.47 -0.82 -10.09
CA VAL A 86 20.05 -2.16 -9.95
C VAL A 86 19.54 -2.73 -8.63
N LEU A 87 18.74 -3.79 -8.70
CA LEU A 87 18.22 -4.47 -7.51
C LEU A 87 19.28 -5.42 -6.93
N GLY A 88 19.40 -5.44 -5.61
CA GLY A 88 20.23 -6.37 -4.87
C GLY A 88 21.58 -5.82 -4.38
N PRO A 89 22.46 -6.70 -3.90
CA PRO A 89 22.48 -8.14 -4.17
C PRO A 89 21.30 -8.90 -3.53
N PHE A 90 20.69 -9.83 -4.29
CA PHE A 90 19.76 -10.83 -3.78
C PHE A 90 20.30 -12.21 -4.16
N ALA A 91 20.52 -13.09 -3.19
CA ALA A 91 21.00 -14.45 -3.48
C ALA A 91 19.83 -15.35 -3.93
N ASP A 92 20.11 -16.36 -4.75
CA ASP A 92 19.05 -17.26 -5.26
C ASP A 92 18.37 -18.07 -4.14
N ASP A 93 19.10 -18.35 -3.06
CA ASP A 93 18.62 -19.04 -1.86
C ASP A 93 18.23 -18.08 -0.72
N GLU A 94 18.18 -16.76 -0.99
CA GLU A 94 17.86 -15.78 0.02
C GLU A 94 16.39 -15.87 0.46
N THR A 95 16.19 -15.96 1.77
CA THR A 95 14.87 -15.97 2.39
C THR A 95 14.75 -14.80 3.35
N GLY A 96 13.64 -14.08 3.30
CA GLY A 96 13.34 -12.98 4.23
C GLY A 96 14.04 -11.66 3.89
N VAL A 97 14.21 -10.79 4.89
CA VAL A 97 14.82 -9.46 4.71
C VAL A 97 16.35 -9.57 4.57
N PRO A 98 16.94 -8.97 3.52
CA PRO A 98 18.39 -8.88 3.39
C PRO A 98 19.05 -8.20 4.59
N ALA A 99 20.33 -8.51 4.80
CA ALA A 99 21.09 -7.92 5.90
C ALA A 99 21.06 -6.38 5.85
N ALA A 100 20.91 -5.73 7.01
CA ALA A 100 20.71 -4.29 7.13
C ALA A 100 21.78 -3.40 6.46
N ALA A 101 22.97 -3.95 6.19
CA ALA A 101 24.10 -3.27 5.54
C ALA A 101 24.15 -3.47 4.02
N GLN A 102 23.29 -4.33 3.47
CA GLN A 102 23.20 -4.59 2.03
C GLN A 102 22.11 -3.72 1.42
N PRO A 103 22.40 -2.98 0.33
CA PRO A 103 21.37 -2.22 -0.34
C PRO A 103 20.38 -3.17 -1.01
N LEU A 104 19.10 -2.84 -0.94
CA LEU A 104 18.06 -3.45 -1.76
C LEU A 104 18.16 -2.96 -3.20
N VAL A 105 18.59 -1.70 -3.38
CA VAL A 105 18.69 -1.05 -4.69
C VAL A 105 19.80 -0.02 -4.70
N ALA A 106 20.52 0.07 -5.83
CA ALA A 106 21.35 1.21 -6.18
C ALA A 106 20.72 1.98 -7.36
N LEU A 107 20.49 3.29 -7.18
CA LEU A 107 20.01 4.21 -8.20
C LEU A 107 21.16 5.05 -8.74
N THR A 108 21.36 5.01 -10.06
CA THR A 108 22.38 5.79 -10.76
C THR A 108 21.79 6.59 -11.90
N VAL A 109 22.26 7.82 -12.14
CA VAL A 109 21.73 8.66 -13.23
C VAL A 109 22.26 8.15 -14.56
N SER A 110 21.35 7.76 -15.44
CA SER A 110 21.64 7.29 -16.80
C SER A 110 21.41 8.36 -17.86
N GLY A 111 20.75 9.47 -17.53
CA GLY A 111 20.60 10.60 -18.44
C GLY A 111 19.66 11.69 -17.93
N ARG A 112 19.29 12.61 -18.82
CA ARG A 112 18.30 13.66 -18.56
C ARG A 112 17.26 13.72 -19.66
N ARG A 113 16.00 13.85 -19.24
CA ARG A 113 14.89 14.27 -20.10
C ARG A 113 13.77 14.90 -19.27
N PRO A 114 13.06 15.90 -19.80
CA PRO A 114 11.85 16.42 -19.17
C PRO A 114 10.87 15.30 -18.81
N ALA A 115 10.11 15.47 -17.73
CA ALA A 115 9.01 14.56 -17.40
C ALA A 115 7.99 14.57 -18.54
N SER A 116 7.51 13.40 -18.94
CA SER A 116 6.33 13.33 -19.81
C SER A 116 5.08 13.80 -19.04
N PRO A 117 3.99 14.19 -19.71
CA PRO A 117 2.75 14.54 -19.04
C PRO A 117 2.26 13.44 -18.08
N ALA A 118 2.30 12.18 -18.51
CA ALA A 118 1.92 11.05 -17.66
C ALA A 118 2.82 10.88 -16.43
N GLU A 119 4.13 11.13 -16.54
CA GLU A 119 5.03 11.14 -15.37
C GLU A 119 4.72 12.29 -14.42
N ALA A 120 4.44 13.48 -14.97
CA ALA A 120 4.08 14.65 -14.18
C ALA A 120 2.76 14.43 -13.40
N ASP A 121 1.76 13.81 -14.04
CA ASP A 121 0.49 13.47 -13.40
C ASP A 121 0.68 12.51 -12.22
N LEU A 122 1.54 11.50 -12.39
CA LEU A 122 1.86 10.53 -11.33
C LEU A 122 2.65 11.17 -10.17
N VAL A 123 3.60 12.06 -10.47
CA VAL A 123 4.32 12.84 -9.44
C VAL A 123 3.34 13.72 -8.67
N ALA A 124 2.44 14.42 -9.36
CA ALA A 124 1.42 15.24 -8.72
C ALA A 124 0.46 14.40 -7.85
N ALA A 125 0.21 13.15 -8.24
CA ALA A 125 -0.64 12.24 -7.48
C ALA A 125 -0.03 11.78 -6.15
N MET A 126 1.30 11.86 -5.95
CA MET A 126 1.96 11.40 -4.72
C MET A 126 1.42 12.08 -3.46
N ALA A 127 1.24 13.41 -3.52
CA ALA A 127 0.74 14.19 -2.38
C ALA A 127 -0.77 14.01 -2.13
N ARG A 128 -1.52 13.54 -3.13
CA ARG A 128 -2.97 13.31 -3.04
C ARG A 128 -3.35 11.86 -2.74
N ARG A 129 -2.40 10.94 -2.83
CA ARG A 129 -2.67 9.51 -2.66
C ARG A 129 -2.84 9.22 -1.17
N HIS A 130 -4.02 8.71 -0.81
CA HIS A 130 -4.31 8.23 0.53
C HIS A 130 -4.90 6.82 0.47
N THR A 131 -4.76 6.08 1.57
CA THR A 131 -5.53 4.85 1.77
C THR A 131 -6.91 5.26 2.27
N ASP A 132 -7.90 5.17 1.41
CA ASP A 132 -9.27 5.55 1.77
C ASP A 132 -10.04 4.32 2.25
N ARG A 133 -10.44 4.32 3.52
CA ARG A 133 -11.21 3.23 4.15
C ARG A 133 -12.72 3.50 4.19
N ARG A 134 -13.17 4.65 3.70
CA ARG A 134 -14.58 5.01 3.61
C ARG A 134 -15.31 4.19 2.53
N PRO A 135 -16.65 4.12 2.56
CA PRO A 135 -17.42 3.57 1.45
C PRO A 135 -17.09 4.30 0.14
N PHE A 136 -16.97 3.53 -0.94
CA PHE A 136 -16.93 4.10 -2.29
C PHE A 136 -18.35 4.29 -2.83
N LEU A 137 -18.51 5.15 -3.85
CA LEU A 137 -19.79 5.33 -4.52
C LEU A 137 -20.35 3.97 -4.98
N ALA A 138 -21.64 3.74 -4.76
CA ALA A 138 -22.32 2.50 -5.16
C ALA A 138 -22.89 2.57 -6.58
N GLY A 139 -23.33 1.42 -7.08
CA GLY A 139 -23.95 1.29 -8.41
C GLY A 139 -23.03 1.73 -9.55
N ASP A 140 -23.61 2.20 -10.65
CA ASP A 140 -22.86 2.55 -11.86
C ASP A 140 -21.91 3.74 -11.67
N ARG A 141 -22.21 4.63 -10.72
CA ARG A 141 -21.33 5.76 -10.37
C ARG A 141 -20.02 5.32 -9.73
N GLY A 142 -20.00 4.15 -9.08
CA GLY A 142 -18.80 3.58 -8.48
C GLY A 142 -17.91 2.79 -9.42
N ARG A 143 -18.45 2.37 -10.58
CA ARG A 143 -17.77 1.45 -11.48
C ARG A 143 -16.55 2.11 -12.14
N LEU A 144 -15.46 1.35 -12.16
CA LEU A 144 -14.28 1.66 -12.96
C LEU A 144 -14.58 1.36 -14.43
N THR A 145 -14.09 2.19 -15.33
CA THR A 145 -14.24 1.99 -16.78
C THR A 145 -13.23 0.96 -17.30
N PRO A 146 -13.42 0.38 -18.49
CA PRO A 146 -12.40 -0.48 -19.12
C PRO A 146 -11.03 0.21 -19.25
N ASP A 147 -11.02 1.52 -19.52
CA ASP A 147 -9.79 2.32 -19.57
C ASP A 147 -9.11 2.46 -18.21
N ASP A 148 -9.91 2.56 -17.12
CA ASP A 148 -9.38 2.53 -15.76
C ASP A 148 -8.69 1.19 -15.48
N LEU A 149 -9.35 0.07 -15.79
CA LEU A 149 -8.81 -1.28 -15.57
C LEU A 149 -7.54 -1.52 -16.39
N SER A 150 -7.53 -1.10 -17.66
CA SER A 150 -6.36 -1.17 -18.54
C SER A 150 -5.19 -0.35 -18.00
N ALA A 151 -5.44 0.88 -17.54
CA ALA A 151 -4.39 1.72 -16.96
C ALA A 151 -3.78 1.11 -15.70
N LEU A 152 -4.61 0.53 -14.82
CA LEU A 152 -4.15 -0.15 -13.60
C LEU A 152 -3.31 -1.40 -13.91
N ARG A 153 -3.71 -2.17 -14.93
CA ARG A 153 -2.94 -3.33 -15.40
C ARG A 153 -1.56 -2.91 -15.91
N HIS A 154 -1.50 -1.94 -16.83
CA HIS A 154 -0.23 -1.42 -17.34
C HIS A 154 0.66 -0.84 -16.24
N ALA A 155 0.06 -0.27 -15.18
CA ALA A 155 0.82 0.25 -14.04
C ALA A 155 1.55 -0.85 -13.26
N ALA A 156 0.96 -2.04 -13.11
CA ALA A 156 1.62 -3.18 -12.51
C ALA A 156 2.71 -3.76 -13.44
N GLU A 157 2.37 -3.93 -14.72
CA GLU A 157 3.27 -4.50 -15.74
C GLU A 157 4.52 -3.63 -15.97
N ALA A 158 4.39 -2.30 -15.84
CA ALA A 158 5.50 -1.36 -15.92
C ALA A 158 6.57 -1.57 -14.82
N GLU A 159 6.22 -2.26 -13.74
CA GLU A 159 7.12 -2.63 -12.65
C GLU A 159 7.44 -4.14 -12.67
N SER A 160 7.13 -4.86 -13.75
CA SER A 160 7.36 -6.31 -13.90
C SER A 160 6.53 -7.19 -12.97
N ALA A 161 5.33 -6.73 -12.58
CA ALA A 161 4.33 -7.53 -11.87
C ALA A 161 3.07 -7.70 -12.72
N TRP A 162 2.29 -8.75 -12.46
CA TRP A 162 0.98 -8.93 -13.09
C TRP A 162 -0.14 -8.37 -12.22
N ALA A 163 -1.27 -8.08 -12.87
CA ALA A 163 -2.50 -7.60 -12.25
C ALA A 163 -3.68 -8.52 -12.60
N TRP A 164 -4.44 -8.93 -11.60
CA TRP A 164 -5.64 -9.76 -11.77
C TRP A 164 -6.85 -9.12 -11.08
N PHE A 165 -8.00 -9.09 -11.74
CA PHE A 165 -9.21 -8.47 -11.19
C PHE A 165 -10.19 -9.55 -10.75
N VAL A 166 -10.70 -9.44 -9.52
CA VAL A 166 -11.73 -10.35 -9.00
C VAL A 166 -13.09 -9.87 -9.50
N ASP A 167 -13.54 -10.36 -10.66
CA ASP A 167 -14.73 -9.86 -11.36
C ASP A 167 -15.90 -10.85 -11.41
N ASP A 168 -15.63 -12.14 -11.59
CA ASP A 168 -16.65 -13.19 -11.62
C ASP A 168 -17.22 -13.49 -10.23
N THR A 169 -18.47 -13.97 -10.21
CA THR A 169 -19.23 -14.19 -8.97
C THR A 169 -18.56 -15.20 -8.04
N ASP A 170 -18.02 -16.29 -8.57
CA ASP A 170 -17.48 -17.39 -7.77
C ASP A 170 -16.19 -16.94 -7.09
N SER A 171 -15.26 -16.35 -7.85
CA SER A 171 -14.03 -15.78 -7.30
C SER A 171 -14.30 -14.70 -6.26
N ARG A 172 -15.34 -13.86 -6.45
CA ARG A 172 -15.72 -12.83 -5.46
C ARG A 172 -16.23 -13.44 -4.17
N ILE A 173 -17.07 -14.48 -4.24
CA ILE A 173 -17.59 -15.20 -3.06
C ILE A 173 -16.42 -15.86 -2.32
N GLU A 174 -15.57 -16.60 -3.02
CA GLU A 174 -14.43 -17.30 -2.41
C GLU A 174 -13.45 -16.31 -1.78
N THR A 175 -13.12 -15.21 -2.47
CA THR A 175 -12.26 -14.15 -1.93
C THR A 175 -12.87 -13.50 -0.68
N SER A 176 -14.19 -13.24 -0.68
CA SER A 176 -14.90 -12.68 0.47
C SER A 176 -14.82 -13.59 1.70
N VAL A 177 -15.01 -14.89 1.51
CA VAL A 177 -14.90 -15.88 2.60
C VAL A 177 -13.47 -15.95 3.14
N LEU A 178 -12.47 -16.00 2.26
CA LEU A 178 -11.05 -16.02 2.67
C LEU A 178 -10.66 -14.76 3.44
N LEU A 179 -11.09 -13.59 2.97
CA LEU A 179 -10.82 -12.32 3.62
C LEU A 179 -11.48 -12.26 5.00
N SER A 180 -12.74 -12.69 5.12
CA SER A 180 -13.46 -12.74 6.40
C SER A 180 -12.81 -13.69 7.40
N ARG A 181 -12.32 -14.84 6.94
CA ARG A 181 -11.60 -15.80 7.79
C ARG A 181 -10.25 -15.26 8.25
N ALA A 182 -9.51 -14.61 7.36
CA ALA A 182 -8.21 -14.02 7.69
C ALA A 182 -8.36 -12.87 8.68
N ASP A 183 -9.36 -12.01 8.47
CA ASP A 183 -9.73 -10.93 9.39
C ASP A 183 -10.10 -11.45 10.78
N TRP A 184 -10.94 -12.49 10.84
CA TRP A 184 -11.29 -13.15 12.11
C TRP A 184 -10.06 -13.70 12.83
N HIS A 185 -9.13 -14.32 12.11
CA HIS A 185 -7.89 -14.85 12.68
C HIS A 185 -7.02 -13.74 13.28
N GLU A 186 -6.80 -12.66 12.54
CA GLU A 186 -6.05 -11.49 13.03
C GLU A 186 -6.70 -10.87 14.27
N ALA A 187 -8.02 -10.66 14.24
CA ALA A 187 -8.77 -10.05 15.34
C ALA A 187 -8.75 -10.90 16.63
N HIS A 188 -8.61 -12.23 16.52
CA HIS A 188 -8.59 -13.15 17.66
C HIS A 188 -7.17 -13.59 18.07
N ASP A 189 -6.12 -13.00 17.48
CA ASP A 189 -4.74 -13.22 17.91
C ASP A 189 -4.29 -12.10 18.86
N PRO A 190 -4.10 -12.38 20.17
CA PRO A 190 -3.68 -11.37 21.14
C PRO A 190 -2.30 -10.76 20.84
N ALA A 191 -1.38 -11.51 20.22
CA ALA A 191 -0.05 -11.02 19.87
C ALA A 191 -0.15 -10.03 18.71
N TYR A 192 -0.97 -10.35 17.71
CA TYR A 192 -1.24 -9.46 16.59
C TYR A 192 -1.92 -8.18 17.08
N ALA A 193 -2.95 -8.29 17.92
CA ALA A 193 -3.62 -7.13 18.51
C ALA A 193 -2.66 -6.26 19.34
N ALA A 194 -1.70 -6.87 20.06
CA ALA A 194 -0.68 -6.14 20.80
C ALA A 194 0.28 -5.38 19.91
N GLU A 195 0.77 -6.00 18.83
CA GLU A 195 1.62 -5.33 17.85
C GLU A 195 0.85 -4.21 17.12
N LEU A 196 -0.41 -4.45 16.74
CA LEU A 196 -1.22 -3.43 16.09
C LEU A 196 -1.40 -2.19 16.98
N ARG A 197 -1.63 -2.37 18.30
CA ARG A 197 -1.68 -1.28 19.29
C ARG A 197 -0.39 -0.48 19.34
N GLN A 198 0.77 -1.13 19.20
CA GLN A 198 2.07 -0.45 19.18
C GLN A 198 2.27 0.41 17.94
N TRP A 199 1.53 0.17 16.86
CA TRP A 199 1.58 0.97 15.63
C TRP A 199 0.38 1.90 15.46
N ARG A 200 -0.42 2.10 16.51
CA ARG A 200 -1.46 3.14 16.58
C ARG A 200 -0.86 4.40 17.20
N HIS A 201 -0.39 5.32 16.35
CA HIS A 201 0.20 6.58 16.79
C HIS A 201 -0.61 7.77 16.29
N GLU A 202 -0.84 8.74 17.16
CA GLU A 202 -1.35 10.04 16.73
C GLU A 202 -0.22 10.92 16.18
N PRO A 203 -0.49 11.81 15.20
CA PRO A 203 0.55 12.63 14.56
C PRO A 203 1.29 13.57 15.52
N SER A 204 0.72 13.86 16.68
CA SER A 204 1.36 14.64 17.75
C SER A 204 2.44 13.86 18.52
N VAL A 205 2.43 12.53 18.42
CA VAL A 205 3.31 11.63 19.17
C VAL A 205 4.44 11.09 18.30
N ALA A 206 4.11 10.62 17.09
CA ALA A 206 5.09 10.01 16.20
C ALA A 206 4.81 10.33 14.72
N ALA A 207 5.88 10.27 13.92
CA ALA A 207 5.86 10.51 12.49
C ALA A 207 5.54 9.23 11.67
N ASP A 208 5.14 8.15 12.34
CA ASP A 208 4.82 6.83 11.80
C ASP A 208 3.56 6.27 12.45
N GLY A 209 3.18 5.05 12.06
CA GLY A 209 1.97 4.41 12.60
C GLY A 209 0.66 4.91 11.97
N ILE A 210 -0.44 4.30 12.40
CA ILE A 210 -1.79 4.53 11.90
C ILE A 210 -2.52 5.48 12.86
N PRO A 211 -2.75 6.75 12.45
CA PRO A 211 -3.54 7.68 13.25
C PRO A 211 -5.03 7.34 13.21
N SER A 212 -5.78 7.72 14.24
CA SER A 212 -7.24 7.56 14.28
C SER A 212 -7.94 8.18 13.07
N SER A 213 -7.45 9.33 12.59
CA SER A 213 -7.98 10.01 11.40
C SER A 213 -7.87 9.21 10.11
N ALA A 214 -7.00 8.19 10.04
CA ALA A 214 -6.86 7.29 8.90
C ALA A 214 -7.76 6.04 8.99
N VAL A 215 -8.41 5.84 10.14
CA VAL A 215 -9.38 4.77 10.41
C VAL A 215 -10.70 5.44 10.77
N PRO A 216 -11.42 6.01 9.79
CA PRO A 216 -12.71 6.63 10.06
C PRO A 216 -13.67 5.57 10.59
N ASP A 217 -14.47 5.94 11.59
CA ASP A 217 -15.53 5.09 12.15
C ASP A 217 -16.69 5.00 11.14
N VAL A 218 -16.51 4.14 10.14
CA VAL A 218 -17.49 3.88 9.08
C VAL A 218 -17.94 2.41 9.06
N ALA A 219 -17.50 1.61 10.03
CA ALA A 219 -17.81 0.18 10.10
C ALA A 219 -19.32 -0.08 10.22
N GLY A 220 -20.06 0.83 10.86
CA GLY A 220 -21.53 0.78 10.94
C GLY A 220 -22.27 1.23 9.68
N GLU A 221 -21.62 1.96 8.77
CA GLU A 221 -22.25 2.57 7.59
C GLU A 221 -21.87 1.87 6.28
N ARG A 222 -20.75 1.13 6.25
CA ARG A 222 -20.23 0.47 5.05
C ARG A 222 -20.86 -0.91 4.86
N GLN A 223 -21.66 -1.06 3.80
CA GLN A 223 -22.16 -2.36 3.36
C GLN A 223 -21.39 -2.85 2.14
N SER A 224 -20.66 -3.96 2.25
CA SER A 224 -19.92 -4.55 1.14
C SER A 224 -19.66 -6.04 1.37
N GLU A 225 -19.49 -6.79 0.29
CA GLU A 225 -19.08 -8.21 0.35
C GLU A 225 -17.64 -8.42 0.86
N PHE A 226 -16.78 -7.40 0.81
CA PHE A 226 -15.40 -7.51 1.30
C PHE A 226 -15.23 -6.78 2.61
N VAL A 227 -14.88 -7.52 3.67
CA VAL A 227 -14.56 -6.94 4.98
C VAL A 227 -13.27 -6.12 4.91
N LEU A 228 -13.19 -5.04 5.68
CA LEU A 228 -11.96 -4.27 5.85
C LEU A 228 -11.33 -4.63 7.18
N ARG A 229 -10.00 -4.55 7.26
CA ARG A 229 -9.26 -4.83 8.49
C ARG A 229 -9.77 -3.95 9.61
N ASP A 230 -10.15 -4.57 10.71
CA ASP A 230 -10.44 -3.83 11.93
C ASP A 230 -9.14 -3.31 12.55
N PHE A 231 -9.07 -2.00 12.70
CA PHE A 231 -7.96 -1.32 13.38
C PHE A 231 -8.35 -0.86 14.80
N GLY A 232 -9.60 -1.08 15.21
CA GLY A 232 -10.17 -0.71 16.51
C GLY A 232 -9.75 -1.64 17.64
N VAL A 233 -8.49 -1.54 18.06
CA VAL A 233 -7.93 -2.41 19.11
C VAL A 233 -8.34 -2.04 20.55
N ASP A 234 -8.97 -0.88 20.75
CA ASP A 234 -9.43 -0.39 22.07
C ASP A 234 -10.92 -0.67 22.34
N GLY A 235 -11.63 -1.24 21.36
CA GLY A 235 -12.98 -1.76 21.54
C GLY A 235 -12.91 -3.19 22.04
N GLY A 236 -13.15 -3.41 23.34
CA GLY A 236 -13.31 -4.75 23.87
C GLY A 236 -14.43 -5.48 23.13
N ASN A 237 -14.08 -6.51 22.37
CA ASN A 237 -14.87 -7.71 22.05
C ASN A 237 -16.40 -7.61 21.83
N ASP A 238 -16.92 -6.51 21.28
CA ASP A 238 -18.35 -6.37 20.97
C ASP A 238 -18.66 -6.63 19.48
N THR A 239 -17.78 -7.34 18.76
CA THR A 239 -18.16 -7.97 17.47
C THR A 239 -18.83 -9.33 17.66
N ALA A 240 -18.92 -9.84 18.90
CA ALA A 240 -19.76 -10.97 19.26
C ALA A 240 -21.19 -10.51 19.60
N GLY A 241 -21.95 -9.99 18.63
CA GLY A 241 -23.38 -9.75 18.82
C GLY A 241 -23.99 -8.63 18.00
N ALA A 242 -24.08 -8.79 16.68
CA ALA A 242 -25.04 -8.07 15.87
C ALA A 242 -26.49 -8.58 16.10
N THR A 243 -26.89 -8.70 17.37
CA THR A 243 -28.29 -8.89 17.78
C THR A 243 -28.58 -8.04 19.01
N GLY A 244 -29.07 -6.82 18.77
CA GLY A 244 -29.93 -6.08 19.69
C GLY A 244 -29.23 -5.39 20.87
N ALA A 245 -29.02 -4.08 20.73
CA ALA A 245 -28.97 -3.17 21.88
C ALA A 245 -29.80 -1.92 21.57
N ALA A 246 -31.00 -1.89 22.15
CA ALA A 246 -31.86 -0.72 22.21
C ALA A 246 -31.52 0.10 23.47
N GLY A 247 -31.47 1.43 23.32
CA GLY A 247 -31.40 2.44 24.40
C GLY A 247 -30.01 3.05 24.57
N ALA A 248 -29.80 4.37 24.61
CA ALA A 248 -30.73 5.46 24.86
C ALA A 248 -30.20 6.84 24.38
N THR A 249 -31.14 7.62 23.81
CA THR A 249 -31.38 9.07 23.97
C THR A 249 -30.30 10.12 23.62
N GLY A 250 -30.55 10.86 22.53
CA GLY A 250 -30.22 12.29 22.43
C GLY A 250 -30.02 12.85 21.02
N GLY A 251 -31.05 13.47 20.43
CA GLY A 251 -30.92 14.40 19.29
C GLY A 251 -31.20 13.80 17.91
N GLY A 252 -32.28 14.23 17.27
CA GLY A 252 -32.80 13.64 16.02
C GLY A 252 -32.00 13.97 14.77
N THR A 253 -31.52 12.92 14.13
CA THR A 253 -31.59 12.67 12.69
C THR A 253 -32.12 11.24 12.56
N GLU A 254 -33.10 11.00 11.69
CA GLU A 254 -33.57 9.65 11.38
C GLU A 254 -32.40 8.87 10.77
N ALA A 255 -31.64 8.17 11.61
CA ALA A 255 -30.66 7.22 11.15
C ALA A 255 -31.42 6.10 10.45
N ALA A 256 -31.16 5.92 9.15
CA ALA A 256 -31.70 4.83 8.35
C ALA A 256 -31.50 3.49 9.09
N ALA A 257 -32.43 2.55 8.96
CA ALA A 257 -32.29 1.27 9.63
C ALA A 257 -30.98 0.58 9.22
N PRO A 258 -30.30 -0.17 10.12
CA PRO A 258 -29.13 -0.95 9.74
C PRO A 258 -29.51 -1.87 8.57
N GLY A 259 -28.94 -1.61 7.38
CA GLY A 259 -29.32 -2.34 6.16
C GLY A 259 -29.89 -1.50 5.01
N GLU A 260 -30.27 -0.23 5.22
CA GLU A 260 -30.93 0.59 4.19
C GLU A 260 -29.99 1.46 3.33
N GLY A 261 -28.68 1.42 3.61
CA GLY A 261 -27.66 2.13 2.83
C GLY A 261 -27.32 1.46 1.49
N PRO A 262 -26.77 2.20 0.51
CA PRO A 262 -26.33 1.63 -0.75
C PRO A 262 -25.16 0.65 -0.56
N VAL A 263 -25.23 -0.53 -1.19
CA VAL A 263 -24.19 -1.56 -1.11
C VAL A 263 -23.00 -1.21 -2.01
N GLU A 264 -21.82 -1.06 -1.42
CA GLU A 264 -20.56 -0.87 -2.12
C GLU A 264 -20.08 -2.18 -2.76
N ARG A 265 -19.86 -2.15 -4.07
CA ARG A 265 -19.23 -3.24 -4.84
C ARG A 265 -17.92 -2.76 -5.45
N PRO A 266 -16.81 -2.73 -4.69
CA PRO A 266 -15.56 -2.23 -5.20
C PRO A 266 -14.98 -3.17 -6.27
N THR A 267 -14.18 -2.59 -7.17
CA THR A 267 -13.24 -3.38 -7.98
C THR A 267 -12.17 -3.91 -7.05
N VAL A 268 -11.88 -5.21 -7.11
CA VAL A 268 -10.76 -5.79 -6.36
C VAL A 268 -9.68 -6.20 -7.35
N LEU A 269 -8.46 -5.79 -7.05
CA LEU A 269 -7.28 -6.04 -7.85
C LEU A 269 -6.24 -6.76 -6.99
N VAL A 270 -5.70 -7.84 -7.52
CA VAL A 270 -4.54 -8.56 -6.98
C VAL A 270 -3.33 -8.20 -7.82
N VAL A 271 -2.26 -7.75 -7.17
CA VAL A 271 -0.93 -7.61 -7.74
C VAL A 271 -0.14 -8.87 -7.37
N GLY A 272 0.55 -9.46 -8.32
CA GLY A 272 1.39 -10.61 -8.05
C GLY A 272 2.59 -10.73 -8.97
N THR A 273 3.42 -11.73 -8.67
CA THR A 273 4.71 -11.99 -9.30
C THR A 273 4.85 -13.45 -9.68
N ASP A 274 5.78 -13.77 -10.57
CA ASP A 274 6.01 -15.14 -11.04
C ASP A 274 6.74 -16.01 -10.00
N SER A 275 7.37 -15.38 -9.01
CA SER A 275 8.11 -16.02 -7.91
C SER A 275 7.84 -15.31 -6.58
N ASP A 276 8.21 -15.93 -5.46
CA ASP A 276 7.95 -15.43 -4.10
C ASP A 276 9.24 -15.16 -3.31
N ARG A 277 10.26 -14.60 -3.97
CA ARG A 277 11.56 -14.29 -3.35
C ARG A 277 11.60 -12.84 -2.86
N PRO A 278 12.57 -12.46 -2.01
CA PRO A 278 12.73 -11.09 -1.53
C PRO A 278 12.75 -10.02 -2.63
N VAL A 279 13.39 -10.29 -3.77
CA VAL A 279 13.39 -9.39 -4.93
C VAL A 279 12.00 -9.23 -5.56
N ASP A 280 11.20 -10.30 -5.58
CA ASP A 280 9.85 -10.30 -6.13
C ASP A 280 8.90 -9.51 -5.21
N TRP A 281 9.10 -9.55 -3.89
CA TRP A 281 8.38 -8.72 -2.92
C TRP A 281 8.68 -7.23 -3.14
N LEU A 282 9.95 -6.88 -3.39
CA LEU A 282 10.35 -5.52 -3.74
C LEU A 282 9.69 -5.05 -5.05
N ILE A 283 9.67 -5.91 -6.07
CA ILE A 283 8.99 -5.66 -7.36
C ILE A 283 7.48 -5.42 -7.14
N ALA A 284 6.81 -6.29 -6.38
CA ALA A 284 5.39 -6.18 -6.07
C ALA A 284 5.06 -4.89 -5.32
N GLY A 285 5.97 -4.44 -4.46
CA GLY A 285 5.92 -3.13 -3.81
C GLY A 285 5.89 -1.99 -4.81
N GLY A 286 6.82 -1.99 -5.77
CA GLY A 286 6.89 -1.00 -6.83
C GLY A 286 5.60 -0.95 -7.65
N ALA A 287 5.13 -2.12 -8.07
CA ALA A 287 3.87 -2.28 -8.79
C ALA A 287 2.67 -1.74 -7.99
N THR A 288 2.56 -2.11 -6.71
CA THR A 288 1.50 -1.63 -5.81
C THR A 288 1.51 -0.10 -5.70
N GLY A 289 2.69 0.50 -5.48
CA GLY A 289 2.85 1.95 -5.45
C GLY A 289 2.42 2.62 -6.75
N ARG A 290 2.84 2.07 -7.89
CA ARG A 290 2.51 2.58 -9.23
C ARG A 290 1.02 2.47 -9.55
N VAL A 291 0.37 1.36 -9.16
CA VAL A 291 -1.07 1.14 -9.28
C VAL A 291 -1.84 2.18 -8.46
N MET A 292 -1.45 2.40 -7.20
CA MET A 292 -2.13 3.39 -6.34
C MET A 292 -1.96 4.83 -6.84
N LEU A 293 -0.79 5.19 -7.39
CA LEU A 293 -0.58 6.50 -8.01
C LEU A 293 -1.41 6.65 -9.29
N THR A 294 -1.47 5.61 -10.12
CA THR A 294 -2.29 5.59 -11.33
C THR A 294 -3.77 5.73 -10.99
N ALA A 295 -4.25 5.01 -9.98
CA ALA A 295 -5.61 5.16 -9.46
C ALA A 295 -5.88 6.61 -9.05
N THR A 296 -5.00 7.20 -8.24
CA THR A 296 -5.13 8.57 -7.73
C THR A 296 -5.11 9.62 -8.85
N ALA A 297 -4.23 9.47 -9.85
CA ALA A 297 -4.16 10.35 -11.01
C ALA A 297 -5.47 10.34 -11.83
N ARG A 298 -6.21 9.22 -11.79
CA ARG A 298 -7.51 9.05 -12.46
C ARG A 298 -8.72 9.36 -11.58
N GLY A 299 -8.49 9.95 -10.39
CA GLY A 299 -9.56 10.29 -9.45
C GLY A 299 -10.20 9.08 -8.76
N LEU A 300 -9.50 7.94 -8.74
CA LEU A 300 -9.90 6.75 -8.00
C LEU A 300 -9.21 6.73 -6.64
N ALA A 301 -9.85 6.10 -5.66
CA ALA A 301 -9.26 5.77 -4.38
C ALA A 301 -8.92 4.28 -4.33
N ALA A 302 -7.89 3.94 -3.56
CA ALA A 302 -7.45 2.56 -3.34
C ALA A 302 -7.23 2.30 -1.85
N SER A 303 -7.53 1.09 -1.40
CA SER A 303 -7.22 0.61 -0.06
C SER A 303 -6.71 -0.82 -0.10
N PRO A 304 -5.59 -1.13 0.57
CA PRO A 304 -5.16 -2.52 0.75
C PRO A 304 -6.20 -3.37 1.50
N LEU A 305 -6.29 -4.64 1.10
CA LEU A 305 -7.01 -5.73 1.76
C LEU A 305 -5.95 -6.75 2.22
N GLY A 306 -5.14 -6.35 3.20
CA GLY A 306 -3.93 -7.08 3.59
C GLY A 306 -4.18 -8.44 4.25
N GLN A 307 -5.33 -8.62 4.91
CA GLN A 307 -5.56 -9.76 5.81
C GLN A 307 -5.35 -11.10 5.11
N VAL A 308 -5.89 -11.23 3.88
CA VAL A 308 -5.81 -12.47 3.11
C VAL A 308 -4.40 -12.75 2.57
N ILE A 309 -3.53 -11.75 2.48
CA ILE A 309 -2.17 -11.85 1.94
C ILE A 309 -1.14 -12.01 3.07
N ASP A 310 -1.42 -11.46 4.26
CA ASP A 310 -0.51 -11.47 5.41
C ASP A 310 -0.29 -12.87 5.98
N LEU A 311 -1.33 -13.71 5.95
CA LEU A 311 -1.26 -15.11 6.37
C LEU A 311 -0.86 -16.02 5.20
N THR A 312 0.25 -16.76 5.33
CA THR A 312 0.77 -17.66 4.28
C THR A 312 -0.28 -18.66 3.78
N ALA A 313 -1.05 -19.25 4.69
CA ALA A 313 -2.11 -20.20 4.33
C ALA A 313 -3.24 -19.52 3.52
N SER A 314 -3.72 -18.35 3.97
CA SER A 314 -4.77 -17.60 3.27
C SER A 314 -4.30 -17.13 1.89
N ARG A 315 -3.03 -16.71 1.77
CA ARG A 315 -2.41 -16.29 0.50
C ARG A 315 -2.33 -17.44 -0.49
N ALA A 316 -1.95 -18.64 -0.04
CA ALA A 316 -1.94 -19.83 -0.87
C ALA A 316 -3.35 -20.21 -1.35
N GLN A 317 -4.35 -20.10 -0.49
CA GLN A 317 -5.76 -20.33 -0.87
C GLN A 317 -6.23 -19.29 -1.89
N LEU A 318 -5.91 -18.01 -1.68
CA LEU A 318 -6.20 -16.95 -2.66
C LEU A 318 -5.57 -17.25 -4.02
N GLY A 319 -4.32 -17.73 -4.05
CA GLY A 319 -3.65 -18.18 -5.27
C GLY A 319 -4.44 -19.23 -6.04
N ALA A 320 -5.10 -20.16 -5.35
CA ALA A 320 -5.97 -21.16 -5.96
C ALA A 320 -7.26 -20.56 -6.52
N VAL A 321 -7.88 -19.60 -5.82
CA VAL A 321 -9.10 -18.89 -6.27
C VAL A 321 -8.84 -18.12 -7.56
N ILE A 322 -7.75 -17.37 -7.61
CA ILE A 322 -7.46 -16.49 -8.76
C ILE A 322 -7.05 -17.28 -10.02
N GLY A 323 -6.75 -18.58 -9.89
CA GLY A 323 -6.32 -19.44 -10.99
C GLY A 323 -5.07 -18.96 -11.75
N ALA A 324 -4.34 -18.00 -11.18
CA ALA A 324 -3.19 -17.37 -11.79
C ALA A 324 -1.94 -18.22 -11.55
N THR A 325 -1.10 -18.36 -12.58
CA THR A 325 0.25 -18.88 -12.42
C THR A 325 1.10 -17.82 -11.73
N GLY A 326 1.55 -18.07 -10.50
CA GLY A 326 2.41 -17.16 -9.74
C GLY A 326 1.98 -17.01 -8.28
N HIS A 327 2.39 -15.91 -7.67
CA HIS A 327 2.18 -15.60 -6.25
C HIS A 327 1.46 -14.27 -6.09
N ALA A 328 0.31 -14.28 -5.40
CA ALA A 328 -0.39 -13.06 -5.01
C ALA A 328 0.42 -12.31 -3.95
N GLN A 329 0.76 -11.04 -4.19
CA GLN A 329 1.63 -10.25 -3.32
C GLN A 329 0.92 -9.10 -2.62
N MET A 330 -0.10 -8.52 -3.25
CA MET A 330 -0.94 -7.48 -2.65
C MET A 330 -2.36 -7.57 -3.19
N MET A 331 -3.35 -7.26 -2.35
CA MET A 331 -4.73 -7.09 -2.77
C MET A 331 -5.20 -5.68 -2.44
N LEU A 332 -5.86 -5.03 -3.39
CA LEU A 332 -6.40 -3.68 -3.27
C LEU A 332 -7.89 -3.71 -3.61
N ARG A 333 -8.70 -3.00 -2.84
CA ARG A 333 -9.99 -2.51 -3.34
C ARG A 333 -9.81 -1.15 -3.99
N LEU A 334 -10.54 -0.90 -5.06
CA LEU A 334 -10.57 0.36 -5.80
C LEU A 334 -12.00 0.80 -6.06
N GLY A 335 -12.22 2.11 -6.06
CA GLY A 335 -13.52 2.71 -6.36
C GLY A 335 -13.44 4.21 -6.44
N ARG A 336 -14.58 4.84 -6.70
CA ARG A 336 -14.69 6.31 -6.71
C ARG A 336 -15.01 6.81 -5.30
N PRO A 337 -14.17 7.67 -4.70
CA PRO A 337 -14.51 8.31 -3.43
C PRO A 337 -15.71 9.24 -3.65
N ASP A 338 -16.48 9.49 -2.59
CA ASP A 338 -17.56 10.47 -2.64
C ASP A 338 -16.97 11.90 -2.69
N PRO A 339 -17.19 12.68 -3.76
CA PRO A 339 -16.68 14.05 -3.86
C PRO A 339 -17.33 15.01 -2.85
N ALA A 340 -18.44 14.65 -2.21
CA ALA A 340 -19.06 15.45 -1.16
C ALA A 340 -18.31 15.38 0.18
N LEU A 341 -17.48 14.35 0.37
CA LEU A 341 -16.68 14.19 1.58
C LEU A 341 -15.37 14.97 1.49
N PRO A 342 -14.90 15.57 2.59
CA PRO A 342 -13.60 16.24 2.60
C PRO A 342 -12.46 15.26 2.27
N PRO A 343 -11.35 15.76 1.70
CA PRO A 343 -10.13 14.97 1.56
C PRO A 343 -9.68 14.41 2.91
N LEU A 344 -9.17 13.17 2.92
CA LEU A 344 -8.57 12.61 4.12
C LEU A 344 -7.29 13.39 4.47
N PRO A 345 -7.02 13.64 5.76
CA PRO A 345 -5.75 14.22 6.16
C PRO A 345 -4.60 13.27 5.80
N GLY A 346 -3.44 13.85 5.48
CA GLY A 346 -2.22 13.07 5.28
C GLY A 346 -1.82 12.33 6.55
N THR A 347 -1.45 11.06 6.43
CA THR A 347 -0.78 10.36 7.52
C THR A 347 0.65 10.89 7.66
N PRO A 348 1.21 10.94 8.88
CA PRO A 348 2.54 11.53 9.08
C PRO A 348 3.64 10.72 8.38
N ARG A 349 4.74 11.41 8.06
CA ARG A 349 5.97 10.81 7.51
C ARG A 349 7.17 11.26 8.30
N ARG A 350 8.13 10.34 8.45
CA ARG A 350 9.47 10.61 8.98
C ARG A 350 10.16 11.62 8.10
N GLY A 351 10.87 12.58 8.70
CA GLY A 351 11.55 13.62 7.94
C GLY A 351 12.75 13.06 7.16
N VAL A 352 13.06 13.69 6.02
CA VAL A 352 14.17 13.28 5.14
C VAL A 352 15.50 13.09 5.88
N ASP A 353 15.83 13.95 6.85
CA ASP A 353 17.09 13.85 7.63
C ASP A 353 17.15 12.61 8.54
N GLU A 354 16.01 12.01 8.87
CA GLU A 354 15.94 10.78 9.67
C GLU A 354 16.24 9.53 8.82
N ILE A 355 15.89 9.59 7.54
CA ILE A 355 15.93 8.44 6.63
C ILE A 355 17.01 8.53 5.57
N LEU A 356 17.51 9.71 5.23
CA LEU A 356 18.58 9.92 4.25
C LEU A 356 19.90 10.20 4.96
N ARG A 357 20.90 9.35 4.72
CA ARG A 357 22.30 9.60 5.10
C ARG A 357 23.11 10.05 3.88
N ILE A 358 24.01 10.99 4.10
CA ILE A 358 24.93 11.48 3.08
C ILE A 358 26.33 11.05 3.50
N GLY A 359 27.01 10.31 2.62
CA GLY A 359 28.31 9.68 2.87
C GLY A 359 29.44 10.22 2.00
#